data_AF-A0A1V2YBN3-F1
#
_entry.id   AF-A0A1V2YBN3-F1
#
_cell.length_a   1.000
_cell.length_b   1.000
_cell.length_c   1.000
_cell.angle_alpha   90.00
_cell.angle_beta   90.00
_cell.angle_gamma   90.00
#
_symmetry.space_group_name_H-M   'P 1'
#
loop_
_entity.id
_entity.type
_entity.pdbx_description
1 polymer ?
#
loop_
_entity_poly.entity_id
_entity_poly.type
_entity_poly.pdbx_seq_one_letter_code
_entity_poly.pdbx_strand_id
1 'polypeptide(L)'
;MYQFVKIKYTKVEIIFISHTTTAKEVSEDDFFHKGESGGTYISAGYKKALDIIDDRYNENLWNIYTFHCSDGDNWGEDNELATSLATQLCKRCNLFGYCEIKTSSYLSTIMNKYVSEIKRENFVALKITKKEDIWTSFKQMLSIEHLIDKE
;
A
#
# COMPACT_ATOMS: atom_id res chain seq x y z
N MET A 1 0.37 -10.74 3.91
CA MET A 1 -0.62 -9.64 3.92
C MET A 1 -2.02 -10.19 3.63
N TYR A 2 -2.32 -10.56 2.38
CA TYR A 2 -3.70 -10.84 1.96
C TYR A 2 -4.35 -12.09 2.60
N GLN A 3 -3.55 -13.09 3.00
CA GLN A 3 -4.08 -14.32 3.63
C GLN A 3 -4.85 -14.01 4.92
N PHE A 4 -4.47 -12.95 5.63
CA PHE A 4 -5.16 -12.51 6.83
C PHE A 4 -6.58 -12.01 6.53
N VAL A 5 -6.74 -11.22 5.46
CA VAL A 5 -8.05 -10.71 5.03
C VAL A 5 -8.99 -11.88 4.71
N LYS A 6 -8.46 -12.91 4.02
CA LYS A 6 -9.18 -14.16 3.73
C LYS A 6 -9.61 -14.94 4.97
N ILE A 7 -8.92 -14.79 6.11
CA ILE A 7 -9.30 -15.44 7.38
C ILE A 7 -10.41 -14.63 8.07
N LYS A 8 -10.36 -13.29 7.99
CA LYS A 8 -11.31 -12.39 8.68
C LYS A 8 -12.67 -12.28 7.98
N TYR A 9 -12.70 -12.36 6.64
CA TYR A 9 -13.91 -12.14 5.85
C TYR A 9 -14.28 -13.35 5.00
N THR A 10 -15.58 -13.62 4.90
CA THR A 10 -16.12 -14.76 4.15
C THR A 10 -15.99 -14.59 2.62
N LYS A 11 -16.00 -13.35 2.13
CA LYS A 11 -15.82 -13.02 0.71
C LYS A 11 -14.73 -11.97 0.57
N VAL A 12 -13.64 -12.34 -0.11
CA VAL A 12 -12.47 -11.47 -0.32
C VAL A 12 -12.05 -11.52 -1.76
N GLU A 13 -11.97 -10.35 -2.38
CA GLU A 13 -11.34 -10.17 -3.69
C GLU A 13 -9.95 -9.57 -3.49
N ILE A 14 -8.97 -10.11 -4.22
CA ILE A 14 -7.57 -9.68 -4.10
C ILE A 14 -7.09 -9.29 -5.47
N ILE A 15 -6.58 -8.07 -5.55
CA ILE A 15 -5.99 -7.51 -6.75
C ILE A 15 -4.50 -7.28 -6.49
N PHE A 16 -3.67 -7.80 -7.38
CA PHE A 16 -2.23 -7.56 -7.35
C PHE A 16 -1.88 -6.52 -8.41
N ILE A 17 -1.10 -5.51 -8.02
CA ILE A 17 -0.66 -4.43 -8.90
C ILE A 17 0.87 -4.42 -8.88
N SER A 18 1.46 -4.59 -10.06
CA SER A 18 2.90 -4.43 -10.27
C SER A 18 3.16 -3.07 -10.93
N HIS A 19 4.23 -2.39 -10.53
CA HIS A 19 4.57 -1.08 -11.05
C HIS A 19 6.08 -0.86 -11.19
N THR A 20 6.43 -0.10 -12.23
CA THR A 20 7.74 0.54 -12.47
C THR A 20 7.47 1.98 -12.90
N THR A 21 7.76 2.37 -14.14
CA THR A 21 7.31 3.65 -14.73
C THR A 21 5.84 3.60 -15.17
N THR A 22 5.31 2.40 -15.32
CA THR A 22 3.89 2.11 -15.61
C THR A 22 3.37 1.07 -14.63
N ALA A 23 2.05 0.87 -14.55
CA ALA A 23 1.44 -0.10 -13.64
C ALA A 23 0.38 -0.96 -14.32
N LYS A 24 0.27 -2.20 -13.86
CA LYS A 24 -0.68 -3.20 -14.37
C LYS A 24 -1.24 -4.06 -13.25
N GLU A 25 -2.48 -4.49 -13.45
CA GLU A 25 -3.05 -5.59 -12.67
C GLU A 25 -2.43 -6.91 -13.16
N VAL A 26 -1.95 -7.72 -12.22
CA VAL A 26 -1.23 -8.97 -12.50
C VAL A 26 -1.84 -10.13 -11.73
N SER A 27 -1.50 -11.35 -12.14
CA SER A 27 -1.81 -12.54 -11.35
C SER A 27 -0.96 -12.59 -10.08
N GLU A 28 -1.38 -13.41 -9.12
CA GLU A 28 -0.59 -13.68 -7.92
C GLU A 28 0.79 -14.25 -8.25
N ASP A 29 0.85 -15.17 -9.22
CA ASP A 29 2.10 -15.79 -9.65
C ASP A 29 3.06 -14.75 -10.25
N ASP A 30 2.55 -13.89 -11.12
CA ASP A 30 3.32 -12.80 -11.71
C ASP A 30 3.82 -11.83 -10.64
N PHE A 31 2.99 -11.51 -9.65
CA PHE A 31 3.34 -10.58 -8.57
C PHE A 31 4.51 -11.09 -7.71
N PHE A 32 4.56 -12.40 -7.41
CA PHE A 32 5.60 -12.96 -6.53
C PHE A 32 6.83 -13.50 -7.26
N HIS A 33 6.72 -13.84 -8.55
CA HIS A 33 7.79 -14.53 -9.28
C HIS A 33 8.38 -13.73 -10.45
N LYS A 34 7.72 -12.64 -10.92
CA LYS A 34 8.28 -11.78 -11.96
C LYS A 34 8.86 -10.52 -11.35
N GLY A 35 10.18 -10.36 -11.48
CA GLY A 35 10.84 -9.09 -11.22
C GLY A 35 10.56 -8.11 -12.35
N GLU A 36 10.19 -6.89 -12.02
CA GLU A 36 10.17 -5.80 -13.00
C GLU A 36 11.49 -5.03 -12.95
N SER A 37 12.02 -4.67 -14.12
CA SER A 37 13.23 -3.88 -14.27
C SER A 37 12.90 -2.55 -14.93
N GLY A 38 13.27 -1.44 -14.29
CA GLY A 38 13.00 -0.09 -14.76
C GLY A 38 13.18 0.93 -13.64
N GLY A 39 12.92 2.21 -13.92
CA GLY A 39 12.75 3.22 -12.87
C GLY A 39 11.46 3.00 -12.07
N THR A 40 11.41 3.53 -10.85
CA THR A 40 10.28 3.36 -9.92
C THR A 40 9.44 4.64 -9.85
N TYR A 41 8.23 4.61 -10.41
CA TYR A 41 7.20 5.64 -10.22
C TYR A 41 6.05 5.05 -9.41
N ILE A 42 6.10 5.26 -8.10
CA ILE A 42 5.05 4.80 -7.18
C ILE A 42 3.68 5.37 -7.56
N SER A 43 3.65 6.59 -8.10
CA SER A 43 2.39 7.20 -8.57
C SER A 43 1.65 6.35 -9.60
N ALA A 44 2.37 5.62 -10.47
CA ALA A 44 1.76 4.76 -11.47
C ALA A 44 0.95 3.63 -10.80
N GLY A 45 1.53 3.00 -9.77
CA GLY A 45 0.85 1.98 -8.98
C GLY A 45 -0.38 2.51 -8.26
N TYR A 46 -0.27 3.68 -7.61
CA TYR A 46 -1.39 4.27 -6.87
C TYR A 46 -2.52 4.75 -7.79
N LYS A 47 -2.18 5.31 -8.94
CA LYS A 47 -3.18 5.66 -9.96
C LYS A 47 -3.93 4.41 -10.40
N LYS A 48 -3.22 3.33 -10.71
CA LYS A 48 -3.85 2.06 -11.11
C LYS A 48 -4.76 1.49 -10.02
N ALA A 49 -4.35 1.61 -8.76
CA ALA A 49 -5.18 1.19 -7.62
C ALA A 49 -6.47 2.01 -7.51
N LEU A 50 -6.39 3.33 -7.66
CA LEU A 50 -7.56 4.21 -7.67
C LEU A 50 -8.49 3.90 -8.85
N ASP A 51 -7.96 3.75 -10.06
CA ASP A 51 -8.74 3.39 -11.25
C ASP A 51 -9.52 2.07 -11.02
N ILE A 52 -8.85 1.06 -10.45
CA ILE A 52 -9.48 -0.23 -10.11
C ILE A 52 -10.60 -0.08 -9.08
N ILE A 53 -10.37 0.73 -8.03
CA ILE A 53 -11.36 0.99 -7.00
C ILE A 53 -12.59 1.65 -7.63
N ASP A 54 -12.38 2.66 -8.48
CA ASP A 54 -13.45 3.43 -9.10
C ASP A 54 -14.29 2.60 -10.07
N ASP A 55 -13.63 1.74 -10.83
CA ASP A 55 -14.29 0.92 -11.85
C ASP A 55 -15.07 -0.27 -11.25
N ARG A 56 -14.60 -0.85 -10.13
CA ARG A 56 -15.09 -2.15 -9.64
C ARG A 56 -15.71 -2.14 -8.24
N TYR A 57 -15.36 -1.19 -7.38
CA TYR A 57 -15.65 -1.27 -5.95
C TYR A 57 -16.36 -0.02 -5.42
N ASN A 58 -17.66 -0.16 -5.15
CA ASN A 58 -18.42 0.86 -4.43
C ASN A 58 -18.04 0.83 -2.94
N GLU A 59 -17.49 1.95 -2.44
CA GLU A 59 -17.04 2.12 -1.05
C GLU A 59 -18.15 1.95 0.01
N ASN A 60 -19.43 2.06 -0.37
CA ASN A 60 -20.55 1.78 0.55
C ASN A 60 -20.87 0.28 0.69
N LEU A 61 -20.33 -0.55 -0.22
CA LEU A 61 -20.60 -1.99 -0.26
C LEU A 61 -19.37 -2.83 0.06
N TRP A 62 -18.17 -2.24 -0.02
CA TRP A 62 -16.91 -2.92 0.15
C TRP A 62 -16.04 -2.22 1.19
N ASN A 63 -15.47 -3.01 2.09
CA ASN A 63 -14.32 -2.57 2.87
C ASN A 63 -13.06 -2.73 2.01
N ILE A 64 -12.39 -1.63 1.72
CA ILE A 64 -11.23 -1.57 0.82
C ILE A 64 -9.97 -1.39 1.65
N TYR A 65 -8.97 -2.24 1.42
CA TYR A 65 -7.68 -2.19 2.10
C TYR A 65 -6.57 -2.18 1.06
N THR A 66 -5.73 -1.15 1.10
CA THR A 66 -4.58 -1.03 0.19
C THR A 66 -3.29 -1.27 0.97
N PHE A 67 -2.42 -2.10 0.42
CA PHE A 67 -1.11 -2.39 1.00
C PHE A 67 -0.03 -2.24 -0.06
N HIS A 68 0.99 -1.43 0.23
CA HIS A 68 2.15 -1.25 -0.63
C HIS A 68 3.43 -1.57 0.15
N CYS A 69 4.18 -2.57 -0.33
CA CYS A 69 5.52 -2.87 0.17
C CYS A 69 6.56 -2.49 -0.88
N SER A 70 7.58 -1.72 -0.50
CA SER A 70 8.73 -1.41 -1.37
C SER A 70 10.01 -1.22 -0.55
N ASP A 71 11.15 -1.12 -1.21
CA ASP A 71 12.43 -0.74 -0.58
C ASP A 71 12.55 0.77 -0.31
N GLY A 72 11.55 1.56 -0.72
CA GLY A 72 11.47 2.99 -0.52
C GLY A 72 12.09 3.84 -1.62
N ASP A 73 12.58 3.20 -2.70
CA ASP A 73 13.08 3.89 -3.88
C ASP A 73 11.93 4.49 -4.70
N ASN A 74 12.12 5.73 -5.14
CA ASN A 74 11.20 6.42 -6.02
C ASN A 74 11.94 7.57 -6.71
N TRP A 75 11.57 7.88 -7.95
CA TRP A 75 12.14 9.03 -8.63
C TRP A 75 11.70 10.33 -7.96
N GLY A 76 12.65 11.24 -7.75
CA GLY A 76 12.39 12.47 -6.98
C GLY A 76 11.26 13.33 -7.53
N GLU A 77 11.13 13.40 -8.86
CA GLU A 77 10.04 14.11 -9.56
C GLU A 77 8.66 13.48 -9.37
N ASP A 78 8.61 12.17 -9.04
CA ASP A 78 7.37 11.43 -8.81
C ASP A 78 6.84 11.60 -7.37
N ASN A 79 7.71 12.00 -6.44
CA ASN A 79 7.40 12.03 -5.00
C ASN A 79 6.16 12.88 -4.65
N GLU A 80 5.98 14.05 -5.25
CA GLU A 80 4.81 14.91 -4.98
C GLU A 80 3.52 14.25 -5.46
N LEU A 81 3.53 13.66 -6.66
CA LEU A 81 2.37 13.00 -7.22
C LEU A 81 2.03 11.73 -6.42
N ALA A 82 3.03 10.94 -6.06
CA ALA A 82 2.86 9.74 -5.25
C ALA A 82 2.25 10.07 -3.88
N THR A 83 2.70 11.12 -3.19
CA THR A 83 2.12 11.56 -1.91
C THR A 83 0.67 12.05 -2.06
N SER A 84 0.38 12.79 -3.14
CA SER A 84 -0.98 13.23 -3.44
C SER A 84 -1.92 12.05 -3.67
N LEU A 85 -1.51 11.07 -4.49
CA LEU A 85 -2.31 9.88 -4.77
C LEU A 85 -2.43 8.96 -3.55
N ALA A 86 -1.39 8.85 -2.72
CA ALA A 86 -1.46 8.17 -1.44
C ALA A 86 -2.55 8.78 -0.53
N THR A 87 -2.61 10.10 -0.47
CA THR A 87 -3.65 10.81 0.28
C THR A 87 -5.04 10.59 -0.30
N GLN A 88 -5.15 10.48 -1.63
CA GLN A 88 -6.41 10.12 -2.30
C GLN A 88 -6.83 8.68 -2.01
N LEU A 89 -5.90 7.72 -2.03
CA LEU A 89 -6.17 6.34 -1.61
C LEU A 89 -6.73 6.29 -0.20
N CYS A 90 -6.15 7.04 0.75
CA CYS A 90 -6.69 7.13 2.11
C CYS A 90 -8.14 7.66 2.19
N LYS A 91 -8.67 8.31 1.15
CA LYS A 91 -10.08 8.73 1.11
C LYS A 91 -11.00 7.63 0.55
N ARG A 92 -10.44 6.66 -0.17
CA ARG A 92 -11.17 5.61 -0.91
C ARG A 92 -11.03 4.23 -0.29
N CYS A 93 -10.17 4.09 0.71
CA CYS A 93 -9.98 2.84 1.44
C CYS A 93 -10.18 3.02 2.94
N ASN A 94 -10.62 1.97 3.61
CA ASN A 94 -10.72 1.90 5.06
C ASN A 94 -9.34 1.93 5.73
N LEU A 95 -8.31 1.43 5.04
CA LEU A 95 -6.92 1.45 5.51
C LEU A 95 -5.95 1.50 4.33
N PHE A 96 -4.99 2.40 4.40
CA PHE A 96 -3.82 2.38 3.53
C PHE A 96 -2.55 2.10 4.33
N GLY A 97 -1.95 0.94 4.11
CA GLY A 97 -0.70 0.51 4.71
C GLY A 97 0.48 0.62 3.74
N TYR A 98 1.50 1.40 4.10
CA TYR A 98 2.79 1.42 3.43
C TYR A 98 3.86 0.73 4.30
N CYS A 99 4.57 -0.23 3.71
CA CYS A 99 5.65 -0.96 4.34
C CYS A 99 6.95 -0.71 3.58
N GLU A 100 7.96 -0.18 4.28
CA GLU A 100 9.29 -0.05 3.74
C GLU A 100 10.17 -1.22 4.20
N ILE A 101 10.71 -1.99 3.26
CA ILE A 101 11.60 -3.11 3.52
C ILE A 101 13.03 -2.59 3.42
N LYS A 102 13.75 -2.49 4.55
CA LYS A 102 15.14 -2.04 4.57
C LYS A 102 16.11 -3.19 4.86
N THR A 103 17.16 -3.27 4.04
CA THR A 103 18.39 -4.03 4.30
C THR A 103 19.60 -3.12 4.61
N SER A 104 19.53 -1.80 4.35
CA SER A 104 20.62 -0.84 4.64
C SER A 104 20.13 0.62 4.89
N SER A 105 21.01 1.47 5.44
CA SER A 105 20.70 2.77 6.06
C SER A 105 20.58 3.97 5.09
N TYR A 106 19.83 3.86 4.00
CA TYR A 106 19.58 5.03 3.14
C TYR A 106 18.88 6.16 3.91
N LEU A 107 19.40 7.39 3.75
CA LEU A 107 19.03 8.58 4.54
C LEU A 107 17.67 9.20 4.14
N SER A 108 17.24 9.04 2.87
CA SER A 108 15.96 9.60 2.38
C SER A 108 15.21 8.60 1.51
N THR A 109 14.05 8.15 1.97
CA THR A 109 13.10 7.33 1.20
C THR A 109 11.77 8.05 1.13
N ILE A 110 10.90 7.62 0.21
CA ILE A 110 9.54 8.17 0.10
C ILE A 110 8.76 8.08 1.42
N MET A 111 9.07 7.10 2.29
CA MET A 111 8.44 6.95 3.60
C MET A 111 8.54 8.20 4.46
N ASN A 112 9.70 8.88 4.47
CA ASN A 112 9.86 10.08 5.29
C ASN A 112 8.88 11.17 4.85
N LYS A 113 8.69 11.34 3.53
CA LYS A 113 7.72 12.28 2.96
C LYS A 113 6.28 11.87 3.30
N TYR A 114 5.95 10.59 3.18
CA TYR A 114 4.62 10.09 3.54
C TYR A 114 4.28 10.33 5.02
N VAL A 115 5.19 10.02 5.94
CA VAL A 115 4.99 10.25 7.38
C VAL A 115 4.86 11.73 7.69
N SER A 116 5.64 12.60 7.02
CA SER A 116 5.58 14.04 7.25
C SER A 116 4.31 14.69 6.68
N GLU A 117 3.79 14.22 5.56
CA GLU A 117 2.74 14.93 4.80
C GLU A 117 1.36 14.27 4.84
N ILE A 118 1.27 12.94 4.95
CA ILE A 118 -0.01 12.24 4.98
C ILE A 118 -0.56 12.25 6.40
N LYS A 119 -1.52 13.14 6.65
CA LYS A 119 -2.20 13.29 7.95
C LYS A 119 -3.60 12.68 7.90
N ARG A 120 -3.65 11.35 7.81
CA ARG A 120 -4.88 10.56 7.76
C ARG A 120 -4.82 9.47 8.83
N GLU A 121 -5.89 9.31 9.59
CA GLU A 121 -5.96 8.35 10.70
C GLU A 121 -5.90 6.90 10.22
N ASN A 122 -6.38 6.65 9.01
CA ASN A 122 -6.34 5.36 8.34
C ASN A 122 -5.08 5.15 7.48
N PHE A 123 -4.06 5.98 7.64
CA PHE A 123 -2.76 5.79 7.00
C PHE A 123 -1.75 5.22 7.99
N VAL A 124 -1.04 4.17 7.58
CA VAL A 124 -0.05 3.49 8.41
C VAL A 124 1.22 3.28 7.61
N ALA A 125 2.34 3.81 8.12
CA ALA A 125 3.66 3.61 7.52
C ALA A 125 4.56 2.86 8.49
N LEU A 126 5.10 1.71 8.08
CA LEU A 126 5.92 0.84 8.92
C LEU A 126 7.21 0.44 8.22
N LYS A 127 8.26 0.20 9.01
CA LYS A 127 9.52 -0.36 8.54
C LYS A 127 9.60 -1.83 8.90
N ILE A 128 10.01 -2.66 7.95
CA ILE A 128 10.28 -4.07 8.15
C ILE A 128 11.78 -4.28 7.88
N THR A 129 12.52 -4.64 8.92
CA THR A 129 13.98 -4.86 8.85
C THR A 129 14.36 -6.33 8.99
N LYS A 130 13.54 -7.09 9.71
CA LYS A 130 13.70 -8.52 9.95
C LYS A 130 12.36 -9.23 9.89
N LYS A 131 12.38 -10.56 9.75
CA LYS A 131 11.18 -11.39 9.56
C LYS A 131 10.21 -11.28 10.73
N GLU A 132 10.72 -11.05 11.94
CA GLU A 132 9.93 -10.93 13.17
C GLU A 132 9.12 -9.62 13.20
N ASP A 133 9.58 -8.58 12.50
CA ASP A 133 8.88 -7.29 12.43
C ASP A 133 7.56 -7.45 11.67
N ILE A 134 7.50 -8.38 10.72
CA ILE A 134 6.33 -8.64 9.87
C ILE A 134 5.08 -8.81 10.75
N TRP A 135 5.12 -9.70 11.74
CA TRP A 135 3.98 -9.98 12.60
C TRP A 135 3.58 -8.79 13.48
N THR A 136 4.57 -8.05 13.98
CA THR A 136 4.35 -6.86 14.80
C THR A 136 3.72 -5.73 13.97
N SER A 137 4.23 -5.50 12.76
CA SER A 137 3.71 -4.51 11.82
C SER A 137 2.27 -4.83 11.42
N PHE A 138 1.97 -6.11 11.19
CA PHE A 138 0.60 -6.55 10.93
C PHE A 138 -0.36 -6.24 12.07
N LYS A 139 0.02 -6.56 13.31
CA LYS A 139 -0.82 -6.27 14.48
C LYS A 139 -1.10 -4.77 14.62
N GLN A 140 -0.10 -3.93 14.38
CA GLN A 140 -0.25 -2.48 14.41
C GLN A 140 -1.23 -1.98 13.35
N MET A 141 -1.07 -2.41 12.09
CA MET A 141 -1.99 -2.05 11.01
C MET A 141 -3.45 -2.44 11.32
N LEU A 142 -3.65 -3.61 11.93
CA LEU A 142 -4.99 -4.12 12.26
C LEU A 142 -5.63 -3.46 13.48
N SER A 143 -4.82 -2.98 14.44
CA SER A 143 -5.36 -2.26 15.60
C SER A 143 -6.06 -0.94 15.21
N ILE A 144 -5.65 -0.35 14.09
CA ILE A 144 -6.21 0.91 13.58
C ILE A 144 -7.58 0.69 12.96
N GLU A 145 -7.78 -0.44 12.29
CA GLU A 145 -9.10 -0.83 11.76
C GLU A 145 -10.16 -0.93 12.87
N HIS A 146 -9.81 -1.51 14.02
CA HIS A 146 -10.73 -1.65 15.16
C HIS A 146 -11.15 -0.32 15.80
N LEU A 147 -10.42 0.76 15.51
CA LEU A 147 -10.78 2.11 15.95
C LEU A 147 -11.78 2.77 15.00
N ILE A 148 -11.78 2.37 13.72
CA ILE A 148 -12.64 2.93 12.67
C ILE A 148 -14.01 2.23 12.67
N ASP A 149 -14.08 0.94 13.02
CA ASP A 149 -15.34 0.17 13.11
C ASP A 149 -16.23 0.54 14.33
N LYS A 150 -15.91 1.60 15.09
CA LYS A 150 -16.60 2.00 16.34
C LYS A 150 -17.48 3.25 16.24
N GLU A 151 -17.66 3.82 15.06
CA GLU A 151 -18.63 4.89 14.77
C GLU A 151 -19.79 4.38 13.91
#